data_AF-A0A3M1NTT3-F1
#
_entry.id   AF-A0A3M1NTT3-F1
#
_cell.length_a   1.000
_cell.length_b   1.000
_cell.length_c   1.000
_cell.angle_alpha   90.00
_cell.angle_beta   90.00
_cell.angle_gamma   90.00
#
_symmetry.space_group_name_H-M   'P 1'
#
loop_
_entity.id
_entity.type
_entity.pdbx_description
1 polymer ?
#
loop_
_entity_poly.entity_id
_entity_poly.type
_entity_poly.pdbx_seq_one_letter_code
_entity_poly.pdbx_strand_id
1 'polypeptide(L)'
;MLRRTTLIVGLAILAATSLTAQESQNPWIFSTYYQCDNTQEAVADRLVGELGEVFDAQVSSGNLMTWGWISHHVGGPWRRALYFIAADADKLLGARDAVIQEIQGAHAALGQAFNQICPDHEDYIWQNLAGSDAPEALAEDRQQAGMSTYFVCDVSREDRADELLQTAIAPVLDEMVTQGLIGGWSWNAHRVGGDFR
;
A
#
# COMPACT_ATOMS: atom_id res chain seq x y z
N MET A 1 32.69 64.04 13.10
CA MET A 1 31.66 64.03 12.04
C MET A 1 32.36 63.49 10.79
N LEU A 2 32.14 62.29 10.26
CA LEU A 2 30.92 61.55 9.91
C LEU A 2 31.19 60.03 10.07
N ARG A 3 30.25 59.28 10.68
CA ARG A 3 30.23 57.81 10.64
C ARG A 3 29.76 57.36 9.25
N ARG A 4 30.53 56.50 8.56
CA ARG A 4 30.04 55.75 7.40
C ARG A 4 29.48 54.42 7.88
N THR A 5 28.17 54.29 7.81
CA THR A 5 27.42 53.07 8.12
C THR A 5 27.56 52.11 6.94
N THR A 6 28.21 50.98 7.15
CA THR A 6 28.27 49.88 6.17
C THR A 6 26.94 49.14 6.20
N LEU A 7 26.17 49.17 5.10
CA LEU A 7 25.04 48.28 4.90
C LEU A 7 25.58 46.99 4.26
N ILE A 8 25.54 45.88 4.99
CA ILE A 8 25.72 44.54 4.43
C ILE A 8 24.32 44.02 4.11
N VAL A 9 24.00 43.96 2.81
CA VAL A 9 22.80 43.26 2.32
C VAL A 9 23.10 41.76 2.38
N GLY A 10 22.54 41.08 3.38
CA GLY A 10 22.58 39.62 3.47
C GLY A 10 21.68 39.01 2.40
N LEU A 11 22.28 38.37 1.40
CA LEU A 11 21.58 37.57 0.41
C LEU A 11 21.12 36.26 1.10
N ALA A 12 19.85 36.19 1.48
CA ALA A 12 19.24 34.95 1.95
C ALA A 12 19.08 34.01 0.75
N ILE A 13 20.02 33.07 0.60
CA ILE A 13 19.87 31.94 -0.31
C ILE A 13 18.80 31.04 0.33
N LEU A 14 17.56 31.16 -0.15
CA LEU A 14 16.55 30.12 0.05
C LEU A 14 17.08 28.85 -0.61
N ALA A 15 17.61 27.96 0.21
CA ALA A 15 17.90 26.60 -0.22
C ALA A 15 16.56 25.98 -0.66
N ALA A 16 16.41 25.73 -1.96
CA ALA A 16 15.38 24.85 -2.49
C ALA A 16 15.71 23.42 -2.04
N THR A 17 15.38 23.12 -0.79
CA THR A 17 15.51 21.78 -0.21
C THR A 17 14.35 20.92 -0.68
N SER A 18 14.68 19.87 -1.44
CA SER A 18 14.13 18.53 -1.27
C SER A 18 12.77 18.21 -1.88
N LEU A 19 12.61 18.26 -3.21
CA LEU A 19 11.54 17.51 -3.88
C LEU A 19 11.90 16.04 -4.14
N THR A 20 13.18 15.66 -4.02
CA THR A 20 13.65 14.29 -4.29
C THR A 20 13.78 13.39 -3.05
N ALA A 21 13.46 13.90 -1.85
CA ALA A 21 13.60 13.14 -0.59
C ALA A 21 12.29 12.48 -0.13
N GLN A 22 11.17 12.80 -0.78
CA GLN A 22 9.85 12.33 -0.34
C GLN A 22 9.41 11.02 -1.02
N GLU A 23 9.89 10.73 -2.24
CA GLU A 23 9.61 9.43 -2.90
C GLU A 23 10.18 8.24 -2.12
N SER A 24 11.31 8.42 -1.41
CA SER A 24 11.98 7.32 -0.71
C SER A 24 11.37 6.95 0.65
N GLN A 25 10.26 7.59 1.04
CA GLN A 25 9.59 7.32 2.33
C GLN A 25 8.20 6.71 2.17
N ASN A 26 7.66 6.65 0.95
CA ASN A 26 6.31 6.15 0.77
C ASN A 26 6.27 4.62 0.77
N PRO A 27 5.39 4.00 1.59
CA PRO A 27 5.27 2.57 1.69
C PRO A 27 4.89 1.90 0.38
N TRP A 28 5.35 0.67 0.27
CA TRP A 28 5.05 -0.25 -0.81
C TRP A 28 4.04 -1.27 -0.34
N ILE A 29 3.10 -1.61 -1.20
CA ILE A 29 1.99 -2.51 -0.90
C ILE A 29 2.03 -3.65 -1.90
N PHE A 30 2.13 -4.88 -1.40
CA PHE A 30 1.85 -6.07 -2.18
C PHE A 30 0.41 -6.46 -1.94
N SER A 31 -0.32 -6.86 -2.97
CA SER A 31 -1.69 -7.35 -2.83
C SER A 31 -1.92 -8.52 -3.77
N THR A 32 -2.39 -9.63 -3.22
CA THR A 32 -2.86 -10.79 -3.98
C THR A 32 -4.37 -10.87 -3.89
N TYR A 33 -5.05 -10.81 -5.03
CA TYR A 33 -6.50 -10.97 -5.16
C TYR A 33 -6.78 -12.41 -5.56
N TYR A 34 -7.51 -13.15 -4.73
CA TYR A 34 -7.79 -14.57 -4.92
C TYR A 34 -9.20 -14.80 -5.47
N GLN A 35 -9.30 -15.65 -6.49
CA GLN A 35 -10.56 -16.30 -6.85
C GLN A 35 -10.66 -17.57 -6.04
N CYS A 36 -11.65 -17.63 -5.15
CA CYS A 36 -11.87 -18.77 -4.26
C CYS A 36 -13.21 -19.43 -4.55
N ASP A 37 -13.29 -20.72 -4.24
CA ASP A 37 -14.55 -21.44 -4.10
C ASP A 37 -15.40 -20.76 -3.01
N ASN A 38 -16.54 -20.21 -3.44
CA ASN A 38 -17.45 -19.46 -2.58
C ASN A 38 -18.09 -20.31 -1.48
N THR A 39 -18.10 -21.63 -1.62
CA THR A 39 -18.60 -22.56 -0.60
C THR A 39 -17.56 -22.87 0.48
N GLN A 40 -16.30 -22.52 0.25
CA GLN A 40 -15.17 -22.83 1.13
C GLN A 40 -14.43 -21.58 1.65
N GLU A 41 -14.98 -20.39 1.43
CA GLU A 41 -14.44 -19.12 1.91
C GLU A 41 -14.09 -19.11 3.40
N ALA A 42 -14.96 -19.64 4.26
CA ALA A 42 -14.69 -19.74 5.71
C ALA A 42 -13.53 -20.69 6.05
N VAL A 43 -13.26 -21.68 5.19
CA VAL A 43 -12.09 -22.56 5.33
C VAL A 43 -10.84 -21.79 4.90
N ALA A 44 -10.88 -21.05 3.80
CA ALA A 44 -9.77 -20.18 3.39
C ALA A 44 -9.42 -19.16 4.49
N ASP A 45 -10.43 -18.51 5.08
CA ASP A 45 -10.23 -17.54 6.18
C ASP A 45 -9.52 -18.18 7.38
N ARG A 46 -9.93 -19.40 7.76
CA ARG A 46 -9.27 -20.14 8.84
C ARG A 46 -7.83 -20.49 8.48
N LEU A 47 -7.57 -20.99 7.27
CA LEU A 47 -6.22 -21.37 6.84
C LEU A 47 -5.27 -20.17 6.83
N VAL A 48 -5.72 -19.01 6.34
CA VAL A 48 -4.92 -17.78 6.39
C VAL A 48 -4.70 -17.32 7.84
N GLY A 49 -5.70 -17.48 8.71
CA GLY A 49 -5.55 -17.24 10.14
C GLY A 49 -4.49 -18.14 10.80
N GLU A 50 -4.43 -19.42 10.44
CA GLU A 50 -3.40 -20.35 10.90
C GLU A 50 -2.00 -20.00 10.36
N LEU A 51 -1.94 -19.46 9.13
CA LEU A 51 -0.69 -18.98 8.52
C LEU A 51 -0.27 -17.58 9.01
N GLY A 52 -1.09 -16.91 9.83
CA GLY A 52 -0.84 -15.53 10.27
C GLY A 52 0.50 -15.35 10.97
N GLU A 53 0.96 -16.37 11.73
CA GLU A 53 2.25 -16.33 12.42
C GLU A 53 3.46 -16.14 11.49
N VAL A 54 3.35 -16.62 10.24
CA VAL A 54 4.40 -16.47 9.22
C VAL A 54 4.53 -15.00 8.81
N PHE A 55 3.42 -14.28 8.69
CA PHE A 55 3.42 -12.86 8.38
C PHE A 55 3.78 -12.02 9.60
N ASP A 56 3.29 -12.37 10.79
CA ASP A 56 3.62 -11.70 12.05
C ASP A 56 5.13 -11.78 12.34
N ALA A 57 5.79 -12.87 11.95
CA ALA A 57 7.25 -12.99 12.03
C ALA A 57 7.98 -11.96 11.14
N GLN A 58 7.46 -11.67 9.94
CA GLN A 58 8.02 -10.64 9.05
C GLN A 58 7.75 -9.21 9.53
N VAL A 59 6.61 -8.99 10.21
CA VAL A 59 6.35 -7.72 10.90
C VAL A 59 7.33 -7.54 12.05
N SER A 60 7.49 -8.58 12.88
CA SER A 60 8.39 -8.57 14.04
C SER A 60 9.86 -8.37 13.67
N SER A 61 10.28 -8.85 12.49
CA SER A 61 11.65 -8.64 11.98
C SER A 61 11.87 -7.26 11.37
N GLY A 62 10.81 -6.46 11.19
CA GLY A 62 10.87 -5.14 10.55
C GLY A 62 11.00 -5.19 9.02
N ASN A 63 10.69 -6.35 8.42
CA ASN A 63 10.60 -6.51 6.98
C ASN A 63 9.25 -5.99 6.46
N LEU A 64 8.17 -6.36 7.14
CA LEU A 64 6.84 -5.79 6.93
C LEU A 64 6.54 -4.75 7.99
N MET A 65 5.78 -3.73 7.60
CA MET A 65 5.15 -2.81 8.55
C MET A 65 3.84 -3.42 9.07
N THR A 66 3.07 -4.06 8.18
CA THR A 66 1.81 -4.73 8.52
C THR A 66 1.41 -5.72 7.42
N TRP A 67 0.38 -6.51 7.68
CA TRP A 67 -0.29 -7.36 6.71
C TRP A 67 -1.79 -7.42 7.01
N GLY A 68 -2.59 -7.92 6.08
CA GLY A 68 -3.99 -8.19 6.34
C GLY A 68 -4.66 -9.07 5.30
N TRP A 69 -5.78 -9.65 5.73
CA TRP A 69 -6.63 -10.52 4.94
C TRP A 69 -8.05 -9.96 4.94
N ILE A 70 -8.59 -9.67 3.75
CA ILE A 70 -9.89 -9.01 3.60
C ILE A 70 -10.84 -9.76 2.67
N SER A 71 -12.13 -9.68 2.99
CA SER A 71 -13.21 -10.09 2.08
C SER A 71 -13.40 -9.08 0.96
N HIS A 72 -13.55 -9.59 -0.26
CA HIS A 72 -13.85 -8.78 -1.43
C HIS A 72 -15.34 -8.89 -1.76
N HIS A 73 -16.06 -7.77 -1.63
CA HIS A 73 -17.53 -7.77 -1.75
C HIS A 73 -18.05 -7.32 -3.13
N VAL A 74 -17.33 -6.43 -3.82
CA VAL A 74 -17.80 -5.80 -5.06
C VAL A 74 -16.65 -5.65 -6.06
N GLY A 75 -16.83 -6.18 -7.28
CA GLY A 75 -15.88 -6.06 -8.40
C GLY A 75 -15.18 -7.38 -8.76
N GLY A 76 -14.99 -7.63 -10.06
CA GLY A 76 -14.22 -8.78 -10.56
C GLY A 76 -14.70 -10.17 -10.09
N PRO A 77 -13.90 -11.22 -10.36
CA PRO A 77 -14.14 -12.58 -9.87
C PRO A 77 -13.56 -12.84 -8.46
N TRP A 78 -12.98 -11.82 -7.83
CA TRP A 78 -12.22 -11.95 -6.57
C TRP A 78 -13.13 -12.14 -5.35
N ARG A 79 -12.70 -12.99 -4.42
CA ARG A 79 -13.39 -13.26 -3.14
C ARG A 79 -12.64 -12.74 -1.94
N ARG A 80 -11.32 -12.74 -2.03
CA ARG A 80 -10.42 -12.39 -0.93
C ARG A 80 -9.22 -11.63 -1.45
N ALA A 81 -8.64 -10.79 -0.60
CA ALA A 81 -7.34 -10.20 -0.87
C ALA A 81 -6.43 -10.35 0.36
N LEU A 82 -5.22 -10.82 0.11
CA LEU A 82 -4.09 -10.71 1.03
C LEU A 82 -3.32 -9.47 0.65
N TYR A 83 -2.94 -8.65 1.62
CA TYR A 83 -2.02 -7.55 1.39
C TYR A 83 -0.96 -7.49 2.48
N PHE A 84 0.20 -6.93 2.15
CA PHE A 84 1.21 -6.55 3.11
C PHE A 84 1.95 -5.29 2.67
N ILE A 85 2.40 -4.54 3.66
CA ILE A 85 3.00 -3.21 3.48
C ILE A 85 4.45 -3.27 3.98
N ALA A 86 5.37 -2.69 3.23
CA ALA A 86 6.77 -2.53 3.63
C ALA A 86 7.24 -1.10 3.37
N ALA A 87 8.28 -0.69 4.09
CA ALA A 87 8.85 0.66 3.95
C ALA A 87 9.53 0.89 2.59
N ASP A 88 10.01 -0.19 1.94
CA ASP A 88 10.67 -0.15 0.64
C ASP A 88 10.42 -1.42 -0.17
N ALA A 89 10.68 -1.36 -1.47
CA ALA A 89 10.40 -2.44 -2.40
C ALA A 89 11.24 -3.71 -2.16
N ASP A 90 12.50 -3.55 -1.74
CA ASP A 90 13.40 -4.69 -1.51
C ASP A 90 12.94 -5.50 -0.32
N LYS A 91 12.55 -4.83 0.77
CA LYS A 91 11.91 -5.48 1.92
C LYS A 91 10.60 -6.16 1.56
N LEU A 92 9.77 -5.52 0.72
CA LEU A 92 8.49 -6.10 0.27
C LEU A 92 8.70 -7.45 -0.43
N LEU A 93 9.62 -7.47 -1.40
CA LEU A 93 9.93 -8.67 -2.19
C LEU A 93 10.63 -9.73 -1.33
N GLY A 94 11.57 -9.32 -0.48
CA GLY A 94 12.26 -10.21 0.45
C GLY A 94 11.30 -10.87 1.44
N ALA A 95 10.36 -10.11 2.00
CA ALA A 95 9.32 -10.64 2.88
C ALA A 95 8.40 -11.63 2.15
N ARG A 96 7.98 -11.31 0.92
CA ARG A 96 7.18 -12.22 0.08
C ARG A 96 7.88 -13.55 -0.13
N ASP A 97 9.14 -13.52 -0.52
CA ASP A 97 9.92 -14.73 -0.78
C ASP A 97 10.11 -15.56 0.50
N ALA A 98 10.37 -14.90 1.64
CA ALA A 98 10.49 -15.56 2.93
C ALA A 98 9.18 -16.23 3.37
N VAL A 99 8.04 -15.54 3.21
CA VAL A 99 6.70 -16.10 3.51
C VAL A 99 6.44 -17.33 2.64
N ILE A 100 6.70 -17.25 1.34
CA ILE A 100 6.49 -18.38 0.41
C ILE A 100 7.36 -19.57 0.80
N GLN A 101 8.64 -19.33 1.10
CA GLN A 101 9.58 -20.39 1.50
C GLN A 101 9.14 -21.06 2.80
N GLU A 102 8.72 -20.28 3.80
CA GLU A 102 8.23 -20.82 5.08
C GLU A 102 6.96 -21.64 4.88
N ILE A 103 6.00 -21.13 4.10
CA ILE A 103 4.76 -21.86 3.81
C ILE A 103 5.05 -23.16 3.07
N GLN A 104 5.93 -23.14 2.07
CA GLN A 104 6.27 -24.35 1.30
C GLN A 104 7.14 -25.34 2.10
N GLY A 105 7.93 -24.87 3.06
CA GLY A 105 8.82 -25.70 3.87
C GLY A 105 8.13 -26.30 5.09
N ALA A 106 7.57 -25.46 5.95
CA ALA A 106 7.04 -25.84 7.25
C ALA A 106 5.51 -26.00 7.27
N HIS A 107 4.79 -25.31 6.39
CA HIS A 107 3.32 -25.30 6.37
C HIS A 107 2.73 -25.83 5.04
N ALA A 108 3.44 -26.72 4.36
CA ALA A 108 3.13 -27.12 2.98
C ALA A 108 1.70 -27.66 2.82
N ALA A 109 1.20 -28.41 3.82
CA ALA A 109 -0.16 -28.94 3.80
C ALA A 109 -1.23 -27.83 3.88
N LEU A 110 -1.01 -26.79 4.68
CA LEU A 110 -1.92 -25.64 4.78
C LEU A 110 -1.90 -24.84 3.48
N GLY A 111 -0.70 -24.56 2.93
CA GLY A 111 -0.57 -23.86 1.65
C GLY A 111 -1.23 -24.62 0.49
N GLN A 112 -1.07 -25.94 0.43
CA GLN A 112 -1.74 -26.77 -0.58
C GLN A 112 -3.27 -26.77 -0.43
N ALA A 113 -3.77 -26.90 0.80
CA ALA A 113 -5.22 -26.83 1.05
C ALA A 113 -5.79 -25.47 0.66
N PHE A 114 -5.08 -24.38 0.98
CA PHE A 114 -5.47 -23.03 0.58
C PHE A 114 -5.50 -22.88 -0.94
N ASN A 115 -4.46 -23.32 -1.65
CA ASN A 115 -4.39 -23.26 -3.12
C ASN A 115 -5.45 -24.11 -3.82
N GLN A 116 -5.96 -25.18 -3.18
CA GLN A 116 -7.08 -25.95 -3.74
C GLN A 116 -8.40 -25.19 -3.63
N ILE A 117 -8.57 -24.38 -2.58
CA ILE A 117 -9.77 -23.56 -2.37
C ILE A 117 -9.71 -22.28 -3.21
N CYS A 118 -8.54 -21.68 -3.31
CA CYS A 118 -8.27 -20.45 -4.04
C CYS A 118 -7.21 -20.71 -5.14
N PRO A 119 -7.59 -21.37 -6.26
CA PRO A 119 -6.64 -21.84 -7.28
C PRO A 119 -6.06 -20.73 -8.15
N ASP A 120 -6.79 -19.62 -8.31
CA ASP A 120 -6.39 -18.52 -9.18
C ASP A 120 -6.19 -17.24 -8.37
N HIS A 121 -5.19 -16.45 -8.75
CA HIS A 121 -4.93 -15.17 -8.13
C HIS A 121 -4.25 -14.18 -9.08
N GLU A 122 -4.36 -12.90 -8.74
CA GLU A 122 -3.61 -11.82 -9.36
C GLU A 122 -2.79 -11.08 -8.29
N ASP A 123 -1.49 -10.95 -8.56
CA ASP A 123 -0.55 -10.23 -7.71
C ASP A 123 -0.35 -8.82 -8.25
N TYR A 124 -0.34 -7.83 -7.35
CA TYR A 124 -0.11 -6.42 -7.65
C TYR A 124 0.89 -5.81 -6.66
N ILE A 125 1.73 -4.90 -7.16
CA ILE A 125 2.64 -4.05 -6.39
C ILE A 125 2.22 -2.61 -6.60
N TRP A 126 1.94 -1.93 -5.50
CA TRP A 126 1.59 -0.52 -5.45
C TRP A 126 2.64 0.26 -4.66
N GLN A 127 2.82 1.51 -5.03
CA GLN A 127 3.55 2.48 -4.21
C GLN A 127 2.58 3.56 -3.79
N ASN A 128 2.50 3.85 -2.49
CA ASN A 128 1.73 4.99 -2.03
C ASN A 128 2.34 6.29 -2.55
N LEU A 129 1.53 7.22 -3.05
CA LEU A 129 1.98 8.53 -3.53
C LEU A 129 1.41 9.67 -2.69
N ALA A 130 0.18 9.50 -2.20
CA ALA A 130 -0.47 10.45 -1.31
C ALA A 130 -1.52 9.75 -0.43
N GLY A 131 -1.98 10.44 0.60
CA GLY A 131 -3.07 9.99 1.46
C GLY A 131 -3.37 11.02 2.54
N SER A 132 -4.43 10.78 3.30
CA SER A 132 -4.79 11.59 4.48
C SER A 132 -3.89 11.32 5.69
N ASP A 133 -3.30 10.13 5.75
CA ASP A 133 -2.50 9.67 6.87
C ASP A 133 -1.01 9.83 6.60
N ALA A 134 -0.22 9.95 7.67
CA ALA A 134 1.22 9.84 7.55
C ALA A 134 1.60 8.46 6.96
N PRO A 135 2.67 8.35 6.18
CA PRO A 135 3.08 7.08 5.57
C PRO A 135 3.19 5.92 6.58
N GLU A 136 3.67 6.18 7.79
CA GLU A 136 3.79 5.19 8.85
C GLU A 136 2.44 4.73 9.40
N ALA A 137 1.43 5.60 9.37
CA ALA A 137 0.08 5.30 9.83
C ALA A 137 -0.71 4.41 8.85
N LEU A 138 -0.22 4.22 7.61
CA LEU A 138 -0.79 3.20 6.70
C LEU A 138 -0.64 1.77 7.26
N ALA A 139 0.28 1.56 8.19
CA ALA A 139 0.45 0.29 8.88
C ALA A 139 -0.40 0.16 10.15
N GLU A 140 -1.04 1.25 10.58
CA GLU A 140 -1.95 1.25 11.74
C GLU A 140 -3.37 0.81 11.31
N ASP A 141 -4.15 0.33 12.29
CA ASP A 141 -5.43 -0.37 12.13
C ASP A 141 -6.25 0.05 10.89
N ARG A 142 -6.31 -0.87 9.91
CA ARG A 142 -7.13 -0.67 8.71
C ARG A 142 -8.59 -0.47 9.12
N GLN A 143 -9.23 0.52 8.49
CA GLN A 143 -10.66 0.78 8.65
C GLN A 143 -11.49 -0.47 8.32
N GLN A 144 -12.66 -0.62 8.98
CA GLN A 144 -13.51 -1.82 8.86
C GLN A 144 -13.94 -2.15 7.42
N ALA A 145 -13.99 -1.15 6.55
CA ALA A 145 -14.23 -1.31 5.13
C ALA A 145 -13.41 -0.28 4.34
N GLY A 146 -13.10 -0.61 3.09
CA GLY A 146 -12.46 0.29 2.15
C GLY A 146 -12.98 0.06 0.74
N MET A 147 -12.88 1.07 -0.10
CA MET A 147 -13.21 0.99 -1.52
C MET A 147 -12.00 1.43 -2.32
N SER A 148 -11.60 0.60 -3.29
CA SER A 148 -10.54 0.92 -4.24
C SER A 148 -11.17 1.22 -5.60
N THR A 149 -10.71 2.29 -6.25
CA THR A 149 -11.07 2.62 -7.63
C THR A 149 -9.79 2.63 -8.46
N TYR A 150 -9.81 1.90 -9.57
CA TYR A 150 -8.65 1.74 -10.45
C TYR A 150 -8.82 2.63 -11.68
N PHE A 151 -7.73 3.31 -12.06
CA PHE A 151 -7.68 4.15 -13.24
C PHE A 151 -6.58 3.62 -14.17
N VAL A 152 -6.92 3.44 -15.44
CA VAL A 152 -5.93 3.22 -16.49
C VAL A 152 -5.57 4.59 -17.04
N CYS A 153 -4.36 5.02 -16.71
CA CYS A 153 -3.85 6.32 -17.11
C CYS A 153 -3.18 6.25 -18.49
N ASP A 154 -3.14 7.39 -19.18
CA ASP A 154 -2.17 7.59 -20.25
C ASP A 154 -0.80 7.79 -19.59
N VAL A 155 0.13 6.86 -19.80
CA VAL A 155 1.47 6.86 -19.18
C VAL A 155 2.24 8.16 -19.41
N SER A 156 1.95 8.89 -20.49
CA SER A 156 2.59 10.19 -20.78
C SER A 156 2.02 11.35 -19.96
N ARG A 157 0.98 11.09 -19.17
CA ARG A 157 0.22 12.09 -18.40
C ARG A 157 -0.06 11.64 -16.96
N GLU A 158 0.64 10.63 -16.45
CA GLU A 158 0.52 10.18 -15.05
C GLU A 158 0.83 11.32 -14.08
N ASP A 159 1.91 12.07 -14.27
CA ASP A 159 2.25 13.24 -13.46
C ASP A 159 1.10 14.25 -13.39
N ARG A 160 0.36 14.41 -14.50
CA ARG A 160 -0.79 15.31 -14.55
C ARG A 160 -1.99 14.73 -13.80
N ALA A 161 -2.17 13.42 -13.81
CA ALA A 161 -3.20 12.76 -13.00
C ALA A 161 -2.89 12.90 -11.50
N ASP A 162 -1.63 12.72 -11.12
CA ASP A 162 -1.16 12.90 -9.73
C ASP A 162 -1.36 14.34 -9.26
N GLU A 163 -1.00 15.32 -10.09
CA GLU A 163 -1.24 16.74 -9.80
C GLU A 163 -2.73 17.04 -9.63
N LEU A 164 -3.59 16.52 -10.52
CA LEU A 164 -5.03 16.71 -10.43
C LEU A 164 -5.63 16.06 -9.18
N LEU A 165 -5.16 14.86 -8.83
CA LEU A 165 -5.58 14.20 -7.59
C LEU A 165 -5.25 15.10 -6.40
N GLN A 166 -4.01 15.57 -6.28
CA GLN A 166 -3.57 16.38 -5.14
C GLN A 166 -4.26 17.76 -5.08
N THR A 167 -4.50 18.40 -6.23
CA THR A 167 -5.00 19.78 -6.26
C THR A 167 -6.51 19.89 -6.29
N ALA A 168 -7.22 18.91 -6.86
CA ALA A 168 -8.66 18.98 -7.05
C ALA A 168 -9.45 17.96 -6.22
N ILE A 169 -8.90 16.77 -5.99
CA ILE A 169 -9.63 15.67 -5.36
C ILE A 169 -9.26 15.50 -3.89
N ALA A 170 -7.98 15.54 -3.55
CA ALA A 170 -7.50 15.41 -2.17
C ALA A 170 -8.19 16.37 -1.19
N PRO A 171 -8.38 17.68 -1.51
CA PRO A 171 -9.09 18.58 -0.59
C PRO A 171 -10.53 18.15 -0.27
N VAL A 172 -11.21 17.51 -1.24
CA VAL A 172 -12.57 16.98 -1.03
C VAL A 172 -12.53 15.76 -0.12
N LEU A 173 -11.57 14.86 -0.33
CA LEU A 173 -11.39 13.67 0.49
C LEU A 173 -10.97 14.04 1.93
N ASP A 174 -10.10 15.04 2.10
CA ASP A 174 -9.69 15.57 3.41
C ASP A 174 -10.87 16.18 4.17
N GLU A 175 -11.76 16.89 3.47
CA GLU A 175 -13.00 17.39 4.06
C GLU A 175 -13.89 16.21 4.51
N MET A 176 -14.00 15.15 3.70
CA MET A 176 -14.77 13.95 4.09
C MET A 176 -14.17 13.23 5.31
N VAL A 177 -12.84 13.19 5.43
CA VAL A 177 -12.13 12.68 6.64
C VAL A 177 -12.47 13.56 7.84
N THR A 178 -12.36 14.88 7.69
CA THR A 178 -12.68 15.84 8.77
C THR A 178 -14.13 15.73 9.24
N GLN A 179 -15.06 15.45 8.32
CA GLN A 179 -16.47 15.21 8.62
C GLN A 179 -16.76 13.82 9.21
N GLY A 180 -15.78 12.92 9.22
CA GLY A 180 -15.93 11.52 9.67
C GLY A 180 -16.76 10.66 8.72
N LEU A 181 -16.88 11.05 7.44
CA LEU A 181 -17.60 10.28 6.41
C LEU A 181 -16.77 9.10 5.91
N ILE A 182 -15.45 9.24 5.90
CA ILE A 182 -14.47 8.19 5.63
C ILE A 182 -13.37 8.25 6.70
N GLY A 183 -12.74 7.11 6.99
CA GLY A 183 -11.64 7.08 7.97
C GLY A 183 -10.31 7.58 7.43
N GLY A 184 -10.12 7.54 6.11
CA GLY A 184 -8.90 7.97 5.43
C GLY A 184 -8.97 7.66 3.94
N TRP A 185 -7.96 8.13 3.19
CA TRP A 185 -7.80 7.84 1.77
C TRP A 185 -6.33 7.68 1.39
N SER A 186 -6.08 6.94 0.31
CA SER A 186 -4.75 6.82 -0.29
C SER A 186 -4.83 6.87 -1.82
N TRP A 187 -3.81 7.47 -2.43
CA TRP A 187 -3.53 7.44 -3.86
C TRP A 187 -2.27 6.61 -4.07
N ASN A 188 -2.39 5.56 -4.89
CA ASN A 188 -1.33 4.58 -5.06
C ASN A 188 -1.04 4.41 -6.55
N ALA A 189 0.23 4.46 -6.92
CA ALA A 189 0.65 4.14 -8.26
C ALA A 189 0.85 2.64 -8.41
N HIS A 190 0.30 2.10 -9.51
CA HIS A 190 0.57 0.73 -9.90
C HIS A 190 2.01 0.60 -10.42
N ARG A 191 2.74 -0.41 -9.97
CA ARG A 191 4.14 -0.63 -10.39
C ARG A 191 4.31 -1.93 -11.17
N VAL A 192 3.72 -3.02 -10.69
CA VAL A 192 3.86 -4.36 -11.28
C VAL A 192 2.62 -5.20 -10.98
N GLY A 193 2.19 -6.01 -11.94
CA GLY A 193 1.16 -7.03 -11.69
C GLY A 193 -0.14 -6.84 -12.46
N GLY A 194 -1.00 -7.84 -12.44
CA GLY A 194 -2.29 -7.87 -13.14
C GLY A 194 -2.26 -7.53 -14.64
N ASP A 195 -3.46 -7.24 -15.18
CA ASP A 195 -3.68 -6.90 -16.59
C ASP A 195 -3.43 -5.41 -16.91
N PHE A 196 -3.27 -4.55 -15.90
CA PHE A 196 -3.24 -3.10 -16.08
C PHE A 196 -1.83 -2.55 -15.86
N ARG A 197 -1.27 -1.86 -16.86
CA ARG A 197 -0.18 -0.90 -16.72
C ARG A 197 -0.58 0.39 -17.40
#